data_AF-A0A2R4K0M7-F1
#
_entry.id   AF-A0A2R4K0M7-F1
#
_cell.length_a   1.000
_cell.length_b   1.000
_cell.length_c   1.000
_cell.angle_alpha   90.00
_cell.angle_beta   90.00
_cell.angle_gamma   90.00
#
_symmetry.space_group_name_H-M   'P 1'
#
loop_
_entity.id
_entity.type
_entity.pdbx_description
1 polymer ?
#
loop_
_entity_poly.entity_id
_entity_poly.type
_entity_poly.pdbx_seq_one_letter_code
_entity_poly.pdbx_strand_id
1 'polypeptide(L)'
;MSTFVKTEWRTHPEDTILISPAHCAHRPGWCDHMTEDDVQPPRWGWIPNPPPGLWERLSSASPAAATAGNPRRRAVRRCTNCEANLAQS
;
A
#
# COMPACT_ATOMS: atom_id res chain seq x y z
N MET A 1 3.12 -6.29 -25.24
CA MET A 1 3.39 -6.14 -23.80
C MET A 1 2.10 -5.66 -23.16
N SER A 2 1.44 -6.45 -22.30
CA SER A 2 0.23 -5.98 -21.63
C SER A 2 0.62 -5.03 -20.50
N THR A 3 0.22 -3.78 -20.62
CA THR A 3 0.29 -2.80 -19.53
C THR A 3 -0.68 -3.23 -18.44
N PHE A 4 -0.23 -3.28 -17.19
CA PHE A 4 -1.13 -3.49 -16.06
C PHE A 4 -2.14 -2.34 -15.99
N VAL A 5 -3.42 -2.69 -15.84
CA VAL A 5 -4.49 -1.70 -15.64
C VAL A 5 -4.82 -1.69 -14.16
N LYS A 6 -4.62 -0.54 -13.51
CA LYS A 6 -4.98 -0.32 -12.10
C LYS A 6 -6.46 -0.64 -11.89
N THR A 7 -6.75 -1.43 -10.87
CA THR A 7 -8.13 -1.66 -10.42
C THR A 7 -8.62 -0.48 -9.61
N GLU A 8 -9.78 0.08 -9.95
CA GLU A 8 -10.37 1.16 -9.17
C GLU A 8 -10.94 0.66 -7.83
N TRP A 9 -10.54 1.33 -6.75
CA TRP A 9 -10.92 1.02 -5.37
C TRP A 9 -11.76 2.18 -4.82
N ARG A 10 -12.81 1.88 -4.06
CA ARG A 10 -13.82 2.86 -3.64
C ARG A 10 -13.58 3.45 -2.26
N THR A 11 -12.98 2.70 -1.35
CA THR A 11 -12.87 3.03 0.07
C THR A 11 -11.49 3.55 0.47
N HIS A 12 -10.49 3.37 -0.40
CA HIS A 12 -9.13 3.86 -0.17
C HIS A 12 -8.70 4.82 -1.29
N PRO A 13 -8.52 6.12 -0.98
CA PRO A 13 -7.94 7.08 -1.91
C PRO A 13 -6.63 6.57 -2.52
N GLU A 14 -6.35 6.98 -3.76
CA GLU A 14 -5.23 6.46 -4.56
C GLU A 14 -3.85 6.65 -3.93
N ASP A 15 -3.70 7.67 -3.10
CA ASP A 15 -2.47 8.03 -2.39
C ASP A 15 -2.32 7.28 -1.07
N THR A 16 -3.37 6.61 -0.58
CA THR A 16 -3.31 5.83 0.66
C THR A 16 -2.20 4.77 0.58
N ILE A 17 -1.40 4.65 1.66
CA ILE A 17 -0.47 3.53 1.83
C ILE A 17 -1.14 2.47 2.70
N LEU A 18 -1.40 1.30 2.11
CA LEU A 18 -1.96 0.15 2.79
C LEU A 18 -0.83 -0.70 3.38
N ILE A 19 -0.99 -1.19 4.60
CA ILE A 19 0.03 -1.98 5.30
C ILE A 19 -0.51 -3.36 5.66
N SER A 20 0.06 -4.37 5.01
CA SER A 20 -0.35 -5.75 5.16
C SER A 20 0.18 -6.40 6.45
N PRO A 21 -0.39 -7.55 6.84
CA PRO A 21 0.18 -8.37 7.91
C PRO A 21 1.64 -8.78 7.70
N ALA A 22 2.08 -8.87 6.44
CA ALA A 22 3.44 -9.26 6.06
C ALA A 22 4.45 -8.10 6.08
N HIS A 23 4.10 -6.99 6.75
CA HIS A 23 4.91 -5.76 6.85
C HIS A 23 5.27 -5.16 5.48
N CYS A 24 4.37 -5.31 4.52
CA CYS A 24 4.53 -4.84 3.14
C CYS A 24 3.55 -3.70 2.86
N ALA A 25 4.04 -2.65 2.21
CA ALA A 25 3.22 -1.53 1.78
C ALA A 25 2.65 -1.76 0.37
N HIS A 26 1.37 -1.42 0.19
CA HIS A 26 0.65 -1.52 -1.09
C HIS A 26 0.00 -0.18 -1.45
N ARG A 27 -0.19 0.04 -2.75
CA ARG A 27 -1.00 1.13 -3.28
C ARG A 27 -2.33 0.56 -3.78
N PRO A 28 -3.49 1.16 -3.43
CA PRO A 28 -4.80 0.67 -3.83
C PRO A 28 -4.88 0.40 -5.34
N GLY A 29 -5.24 -0.82 -5.72
CA GLY A 29 -5.44 -1.20 -7.12
C GLY A 29 -4.19 -1.47 -7.95
N TRP A 30 -2.98 -1.26 -7.42
CA TRP A 30 -1.72 -1.38 -8.16
C TRP A 30 -1.11 -2.79 -8.18
N CYS A 31 -1.75 -3.74 -7.52
CA CYS A 31 -1.41 -5.16 -7.55
C CYS A 31 -2.68 -6.01 -7.47
N ASP A 32 -2.62 -7.23 -7.96
CA ASP A 32 -3.74 -8.19 -8.08
C ASP A 32 -3.76 -9.27 -7.01
N HIS A 33 -2.69 -9.41 -6.23
CA HIS A 33 -2.58 -10.42 -5.17
C HIS A 33 -3.31 -10.00 -3.86
N MET A 34 -4.11 -8.93 -3.90
CA MET A 34 -5.01 -8.48 -2.83
C MET A 34 -6.17 -7.67 -3.43
N THR A 35 -7.32 -7.70 -2.76
CA THR A 35 -8.53 -6.98 -3.13
C THR A 35 -8.88 -5.93 -2.07
N GLU A 36 -9.83 -5.04 -2.38
CA GLU A 36 -10.33 -4.04 -1.43
C GLU A 36 -10.96 -4.71 -0.19
N ASP A 37 -11.67 -5.82 -0.38
CA ASP A 37 -12.31 -6.58 0.70
C ASP A 37 -11.31 -7.25 1.66
N ASP A 38 -10.08 -7.53 1.20
CA ASP A 38 -9.03 -8.08 2.07
C ASP A 38 -8.52 -7.07 3.11
N VAL A 39 -8.65 -5.77 2.81
CA VAL A 39 -8.04 -4.67 3.56
C VAL A 39 -8.95 -4.23 4.68
N GLN A 40 -8.98 -5.05 5.74
CA GLN A 40 -9.85 -4.82 6.89
C GLN A 40 -9.09 -4.83 8.22
N PRO A 41 -9.49 -3.98 9.19
CA PRO A 41 -8.99 -4.09 10.55
C PRO A 41 -9.51 -5.37 11.22
N PRO A 42 -8.80 -5.92 12.24
CA PRO A 42 -7.51 -5.46 12.73
C PRO A 42 -6.34 -6.06 11.93
N ARG A 43 -6.59 -6.77 10.82
CA ARG A 43 -5.50 -7.43 10.07
C ARG A 43 -4.65 -6.42 9.32
N TRP A 44 -5.25 -5.42 8.71
CA TRP A 44 -4.58 -4.36 7.96
C TRP A 44 -4.59 -3.04 8.71
N GLY A 45 -3.60 -2.20 8.39
CA GLY A 45 -3.61 -0.78 8.73
C GLY A 45 -3.30 0.04 7.49
N TRP A 46 -3.50 1.34 7.55
CA TRP A 46 -3.20 2.24 6.42
C TRP A 46 -2.85 3.65 6.89
N ILE A 47 -2.30 4.42 5.95
CA ILE A 47 -1.95 5.83 6.10
C ILE A 47 -2.77 6.57 5.03
N PRO A 48 -3.93 7.17 5.38
CA PRO A 48 -4.85 7.77 4.41
C PRO A 48 -4.25 8.94 3.63
N ASN A 49 -3.47 9.79 4.30
CA ASN A 49 -2.84 10.98 3.73
C ASN A 49 -1.33 10.92 4.03
N PRO A 50 -0.55 10.11 3.30
CA PRO A 50 0.86 9.96 3.60
C PRO A 50 1.63 11.26 3.31
N PRO A 51 2.68 11.59 4.10
CA PRO A 51 3.59 12.67 3.74
C PRO A 51 4.17 12.46 2.33
N PRO A 52 4.42 13.54 1.57
CA PRO A 52 5.08 13.45 0.26
C PRO A 52 6.40 12.66 0.35
N GLY A 53 6.64 11.80 -0.62
CA GLY A 53 7.87 10.99 -0.66
C GLY A 53 7.87 9.80 0.31
N LEU A 54 6.80 9.55 1.09
CA LEU A 54 6.79 8.44 2.05
C LEU A 54 6.92 7.09 1.35
N TRP A 55 6.24 6.90 0.22
CA TRP A 55 6.34 5.65 -0.56
C TRP A 55 7.78 5.42 -1.02
N GLU A 56 8.42 6.42 -1.60
CA GLU A 56 9.76 6.38 -2.19
C GLU A 56 10.84 6.11 -1.13
N ARG A 57 10.65 6.61 0.08
CA ARG A 57 11.58 6.42 1.21
C ARG A 57 11.35 5.13 1.99
N LEU A 58 10.19 4.49 1.83
CA LEU A 58 9.80 3.33 2.62
C LEU A 58 10.78 2.17 2.43
N SER A 59 11.40 1.76 3.53
CA SER A 59 12.40 0.69 3.57
C SER A 59 12.54 0.15 4.99
N SER A 60 13.39 -0.86 5.18
CA SER A 60 13.67 -1.40 6.50
C SER A 60 14.36 -0.37 7.41
N ALA A 61 15.16 0.53 6.84
CA ALA A 61 15.81 1.64 7.54
C ALA A 61 14.87 2.83 7.78
N SER A 62 13.75 2.92 7.07
CA SER A 62 12.74 3.97 7.20
C SER A 62 11.34 3.38 7.11
N PRO A 63 10.89 2.66 8.15
CA PRO A 63 9.59 2.01 8.15
C PRO A 63 8.44 3.02 8.24
N ALA A 64 7.30 2.68 7.64
CA ALA A 64 6.06 3.45 7.75
C ALA A 64 5.11 2.79 8.75
N ALA A 65 4.52 3.56 9.66
CA ALA A 65 3.54 3.07 10.62
C ALA A 65 2.12 3.46 10.20
N ALA A 66 1.17 2.54 10.32
CA ALA A 66 -0.23 2.82 10.06
C ALA A 66 -0.78 3.85 11.06
N THR A 67 -1.64 4.74 10.57
CA THR A 67 -2.36 5.73 11.40
C THR A 67 -3.85 5.42 11.51
N ALA A 68 -4.38 4.52 10.68
CA ALA A 68 -5.76 4.05 10.68
C ALA A 68 -5.86 2.53 10.43
N GLY A 69 -7.06 1.97 10.59
CA GLY A 69 -7.29 0.53 10.55
C GLY A 69 -6.71 -0.15 11.79
N ASN A 70 -5.57 -0.84 11.64
CA ASN A 70 -4.73 -1.29 12.74
C ASN A 70 -3.45 -0.44 12.87
N PRO A 71 -3.39 0.52 13.81
CA PRO A 71 -2.20 1.36 14.05
C PRO A 71 -0.95 0.61 14.51
N ARG A 72 -1.05 -0.69 14.86
CA ARG A 72 0.11 -1.52 15.21
C ARG A 72 0.88 -2.01 13.99
N ARG A 73 0.32 -1.84 12.78
CA ARG A 73 0.97 -2.28 11.54
C ARG A 73 2.10 -1.34 11.13
N ARG A 74 3.20 -1.95 10.68
CA ARG A 74 4.38 -1.27 10.17
C ARG A 74 4.80 -1.92 8.86
N ALA A 75 5.05 -1.12 7.83
CA ALA A 75 5.64 -1.56 6.57
C ALA A 75 7.14 -1.27 6.58
N VAL A 76 7.93 -2.26 6.17
CA VAL A 76 9.40 -2.18 6.07
C VAL A 76 9.88 -2.36 4.63
N ARG A 77 8.97 -2.60 3.70
CA ARG A 77 9.24 -2.78 2.28
C ARG A 77 7.99 -2.45 1.48
N ARG A 78 8.19 -2.14 0.20
CA ARG A 78 7.10 -1.95 -0.76
C ARG A 78 6.76 -3.27 -1.44
N CYS A 79 5.54 -3.35 -1.95
CA CYS A 79 5.15 -4.41 -2.85
C CYS A 79 5.83 -4.23 -4.20
N THR A 80 6.58 -5.24 -4.63
CA THR A 80 7.29 -5.23 -5.91
C THR A 80 6.34 -5.10 -7.10
N ASN A 81 5.14 -5.69 -7.06
CA ASN A 81 4.14 -5.52 -8.12
C ASN A 81 3.63 -4.07 -8.17
N CYS A 82 3.33 -3.47 -7.02
CA CYS A 82 2.96 -2.05 -6.98
C CYS A 82 4.08 -1.17 -7.53
N GLU A 83 5.33 -1.40 -7.11
CA GLU A 83 6.49 -0.65 -7.62
C GLU A 83 6.63 -0.76 -9.14
N ALA A 84 6.58 -2.00 -9.66
CA ALA A 84 6.72 -2.24 -11.08
C ALA A 84 5.60 -1.58 -11.89
N ASN A 85 4.35 -1.67 -11.41
CA ASN A 85 3.20 -1.11 -12.13
C ASN A 85 3.16 0.43 -12.05
N LEU A 86 3.52 1.03 -10.92
CA LEU A 86 3.65 2.49 -10.78
C LEU A 86 4.77 3.08 -11.63
N ALA A 87 5.87 2.34 -11.82
CA ALA A 87 6.98 2.81 -12.67
C ALA A 87 6.62 2.87 -14.16
N GLN A 88 5.49 2.28 -14.55
CA GLN A 88 5.00 2.23 -15.93
C GLN A 88 3.86 3.23 -16.22
N SER A 89 3.38 3.95 -15.19
CA SER A 89 2.25 4.89 -15.28
C SER A 89 2.66 6.33 -15.50
#